data_AF-A0A556U678-F1
#
_entry.id   AF-A0A556U678-F1
#
_cell.length_a   1.000
_cell.length_b   1.000
_cell.length_c   1.000
_cell.angle_alpha   90.00
_cell.angle_beta   90.00
_cell.angle_gamma   90.00
#
_symmetry.space_group_name_H-M   'P 1'
#
loop_
_entity.id
_entity.type
_entity.pdbx_description
1 polymer ?
#
loop_
_entity_poly.entity_id
_entity_poly.type
_entity_poly.pdbx_seq_one_letter_code
_entity_poly.pdbx_strand_id
1 'polypeptide(L)'
;MVYFPVPILLLLLMVCVWGKCIFDEVQSSVPVLSPPNDHPNPFDWFFRDDDVKVSAIKQQDWLTHARIQNRQKEISHYSHSQKLNHAVKKRTDIIDTPQPIRIKTWSPQESHVFLQPETLRLDAAFSDAISIVSKLFAVWRGKKKLLLNRDINKYCRFIWKNSTSANFNKCGRARDNYRTESCLGVTIPDDHLSGCVVHPHPDQPDRKVIKPDGAGLPDTDVLVYVTTQSTDKCRADSSVLAYSAHCQSNSEGRPVAGAIIICRESLSINGFSHEHLVQTVIHELLHVLGFSKELFSKWTDRSISAQSKLIG
;
A
#
# COMPACT_ATOMS: atom_id res chain seq x y z
N MET A 1 2.41 -1.21 -3.64
CA MET A 1 3.46 -2.18 -3.30
C MET A 1 3.79 -2.00 -1.84
N VAL A 2 3.81 -3.11 -1.10
CA VAL A 2 4.47 -3.27 0.20
C VAL A 2 5.56 -4.30 -0.07
N TYR A 3 6.81 -4.01 0.30
CA TYR A 3 7.95 -4.87 -0.03
C TYR A 3 8.55 -5.50 1.23
N PHE A 4 8.98 -6.77 1.12
CA PHE A 4 9.43 -7.60 2.23
C PHE A 4 10.89 -8.01 2.03
N PRO A 5 11.80 -7.78 2.99
CA PRO A 5 13.05 -8.53 3.08
C PRO A 5 12.78 -9.99 3.50
N VAL A 6 13.60 -10.92 3.01
CA VAL A 6 13.34 -12.37 3.04
C VAL A 6 13.26 -13.04 4.45
N PRO A 7 13.92 -12.60 5.54
CA PRO A 7 13.90 -13.35 6.81
C PRO A 7 12.63 -13.17 7.69
N ILE A 8 11.58 -12.50 7.19
CA ILE A 8 10.36 -12.21 7.97
C ILE A 8 9.56 -13.47 8.36
N LEU A 9 9.70 -14.58 7.62
CA LEU A 9 8.94 -15.81 7.88
C LEU A 9 9.20 -16.41 9.29
N LEU A 10 10.39 -16.19 9.86
CA LEU A 10 10.71 -16.64 11.22
C LEU A 10 10.04 -15.80 12.32
N LEU A 11 9.82 -14.50 12.07
CA LEU A 11 9.17 -13.60 13.03
C LEU A 11 7.66 -13.88 13.16
N LEU A 12 7.03 -14.38 12.10
CA LEU A 12 5.64 -14.83 12.10
C LEU A 12 5.41 -16.12 12.91
N LEU A 13 6.47 -16.87 13.24
CA LEU A 13 6.42 -18.12 14.01
C LEU A 13 6.66 -17.93 15.53
N MET A 14 7.15 -16.76 15.95
CA MET A 14 7.57 -16.51 17.33
C MET A 14 6.48 -15.95 18.25
N VAL A 15 5.36 -15.44 17.71
CA VAL A 15 4.24 -14.89 18.50
C VAL A 15 3.25 -16.01 18.88
N CYS A 16 3.76 -17.04 19.55
CA CYS A 16 3.02 -18.24 19.94
C CYS A 16 2.81 -18.30 21.45
N VAL A 17 1.76 -17.63 21.94
CA VAL A 17 1.22 -17.83 23.30
C VAL A 17 -0.19 -18.40 23.18
N TRP A 18 -0.42 -19.55 23.82
CA TRP A 18 -1.74 -20.23 23.92
C TRP A 18 -2.33 -20.79 22.61
N GLY A 19 -1.47 -21.43 21.79
CA GLY A 19 -1.88 -22.61 21.02
C GLY A 19 -2.75 -22.39 19.78
N LYS A 20 -2.90 -21.14 19.32
CA LYS A 20 -3.36 -20.81 17.96
C LYS A 20 -2.45 -19.73 17.39
N CYS A 21 -1.98 -19.90 16.15
CA CYS A 21 -1.18 -18.86 15.49
C CYS A 21 -2.11 -17.77 14.95
N ILE A 22 -1.57 -16.55 14.82
CA ILE A 22 -2.27 -15.37 14.26
C ILE A 22 -2.82 -15.62 12.83
N PHE A 23 -2.36 -16.68 12.15
CA PHE A 23 -2.72 -17.03 10.77
C PHE A 23 -3.19 -18.49 10.57
N ASP A 24 -3.60 -19.22 11.61
CA ASP A 24 -4.05 -20.64 11.48
C ASP A 24 -5.17 -20.80 10.42
N GLU A 25 -6.13 -19.87 10.41
CA GLU A 25 -7.26 -19.89 9.47
C GLU A 25 -6.91 -19.40 8.05
N VAL A 26 -5.64 -19.06 7.81
CA VAL A 26 -5.09 -18.70 6.49
C VAL A 26 -4.17 -19.81 5.97
N GLN A 27 -3.34 -20.42 6.84
CA GLN A 27 -2.42 -21.49 6.45
C GLN A 27 -3.15 -22.71 5.85
N SER A 28 -4.37 -23.01 6.30
CA SER A 28 -5.21 -24.09 5.74
C SER A 28 -5.75 -23.82 4.32
N SER A 29 -5.54 -22.62 3.77
CA SER A 29 -6.13 -22.17 2.50
C SER A 29 -5.11 -21.76 1.42
N VAL A 30 -3.82 -21.75 1.73
CA VAL A 30 -2.75 -21.45 0.77
C VAL A 30 -2.13 -22.78 0.29
N PRO A 31 -2.17 -23.11 -1.01
CA PRO A 31 -1.46 -24.28 -1.51
C PRO A 31 0.05 -24.07 -1.38
N VAL A 32 0.71 -24.91 -0.57
CA VAL A 32 2.16 -24.89 -0.41
C VAL A 32 2.81 -25.43 -1.69
N LEU A 33 3.24 -24.53 -2.56
CA LEU A 33 4.08 -24.86 -3.70
C LEU A 33 5.51 -25.12 -3.21
N SER A 34 5.79 -26.36 -2.83
CA SER A 34 7.17 -26.83 -2.66
C SER A 34 7.96 -26.61 -3.96
N PRO A 35 9.22 -26.14 -3.91
CA PRO A 35 10.07 -26.08 -5.09
C PRO A 35 10.30 -27.50 -5.64
N PRO A 36 10.55 -27.67 -6.95
CA PRO A 36 10.95 -28.96 -7.50
C PRO A 36 12.22 -29.49 -6.82
N ASN A 37 12.23 -30.77 -6.47
CA ASN A 37 13.41 -31.47 -5.95
C ASN A 37 14.42 -31.76 -7.06
N ASP A 38 15.08 -30.72 -7.57
CA ASP A 38 16.28 -30.85 -8.42
C ASP A 38 17.15 -29.59 -8.33
N HIS A 39 18.09 -29.59 -7.37
CA HIS A 39 19.53 -29.34 -7.57
C HIS A 39 20.28 -29.33 -6.22
N PRO A 40 21.61 -29.62 -6.21
CA PRO A 40 22.32 -29.99 -4.98
C PRO A 40 22.67 -28.82 -4.05
N ASN A 41 22.93 -29.19 -2.79
CA ASN A 41 23.26 -28.32 -1.66
C ASN A 41 24.57 -27.52 -1.91
N PRO A 42 24.58 -26.17 -1.81
CA PRO A 42 25.75 -25.35 -2.11
C PRO A 42 26.77 -25.29 -0.94
N PHE A 43 27.30 -26.45 -0.53
CA PHE A 43 28.39 -26.55 0.47
C PHE A 43 29.46 -27.61 0.16
N ASP A 44 29.62 -27.93 -1.13
CA ASP A 44 30.85 -28.42 -1.77
C ASP A 44 31.01 -27.56 -3.06
N TRP A 45 32.19 -27.26 -3.61
CA TRP A 45 33.45 -27.99 -3.59
C TRP A 45 34.68 -27.09 -3.35
N PHE A 46 35.74 -27.70 -2.80
CA PHE A 46 37.13 -27.23 -2.90
C PHE A 46 37.91 -28.19 -3.82
N PHE A 47 39.01 -27.71 -4.43
CA PHE A 47 40.04 -28.45 -5.18
C PHE A 47 39.81 -28.94 -6.64
N ARG A 48 40.88 -28.73 -7.44
CA ARG A 48 41.39 -29.48 -8.62
C ARG A 48 40.73 -29.30 -10.01
N ASP A 49 41.34 -28.39 -10.76
CA ASP A 49 42.22 -28.63 -11.93
C ASP A 49 41.90 -29.66 -13.05
N ASP A 50 42.39 -29.22 -14.22
CA ASP A 50 42.94 -29.95 -15.38
C ASP A 50 42.10 -30.30 -16.64
N ASP A 51 42.78 -30.00 -17.75
CA ASP A 51 42.78 -30.60 -19.10
C ASP A 51 41.73 -30.26 -20.20
N VAL A 52 42.21 -29.47 -21.19
CA VAL A 52 42.41 -29.85 -22.63
C VAL A 52 41.17 -30.02 -23.55
N LYS A 53 41.12 -29.61 -24.84
CA LYS A 53 41.95 -28.77 -25.79
C LYS A 53 41.17 -28.69 -27.14
N VAL A 54 41.73 -28.06 -28.20
CA VAL A 54 41.38 -28.21 -29.65
C VAL A 54 40.14 -27.40 -30.11
N SER A 55 40.06 -26.68 -31.24
CA SER A 55 41.02 -26.26 -32.32
C SER A 55 40.54 -24.96 -33.04
N ALA A 56 41.30 -24.43 -34.00
CA ALA A 56 41.02 -23.19 -34.74
C ALA A 56 41.07 -23.32 -36.29
N ILE A 57 40.52 -22.33 -37.01
CA ILE A 57 40.63 -21.97 -38.46
C ILE A 57 40.20 -20.47 -38.53
N LYS A 58 41.01 -19.46 -38.94
CA LYS A 58 41.54 -19.03 -40.27
C LYS A 58 40.44 -18.61 -41.28
N GLN A 59 40.50 -17.53 -42.08
CA GLN A 59 41.39 -16.34 -42.29
C GLN A 59 40.43 -15.14 -42.69
N GLN A 60 40.71 -13.96 -43.30
CA GLN A 60 41.78 -13.35 -44.13
C GLN A 60 41.68 -11.79 -44.11
N ASP A 61 42.70 -11.04 -44.54
CA ASP A 61 42.83 -9.56 -44.49
C ASP A 61 42.34 -8.71 -45.72
N TRP A 62 42.48 -7.37 -45.58
CA TRP A 62 42.51 -6.24 -46.56
C TRP A 62 41.27 -5.32 -46.69
N LEU A 63 41.33 -3.97 -46.81
CA LEU A 63 42.44 -2.96 -46.92
C LEU A 63 42.25 -1.75 -45.97
N THR A 64 43.25 -0.85 -45.97
CA THR A 64 43.46 0.33 -45.11
C THR A 64 42.72 1.63 -45.47
N HIS A 65 42.55 2.48 -44.45
CA HIS A 65 42.55 3.96 -44.45
C HIS A 65 41.63 4.73 -45.43
N ALA A 66 40.41 5.04 -44.97
CA ALA A 66 39.68 6.25 -45.37
C ALA A 66 38.97 6.91 -44.17
N ARG A 67 38.89 8.26 -44.18
CA ARG A 67 38.05 9.11 -43.30
C ARG A 67 38.21 8.95 -41.78
N ILE A 68 39.41 9.24 -41.27
CA ILE A 68 39.67 9.52 -39.84
C ILE A 68 38.84 10.73 -39.31
N GLN A 69 38.42 11.66 -40.19
CA GLN A 69 37.73 12.90 -39.82
C GLN A 69 36.32 12.76 -39.21
N ASN A 70 35.61 11.64 -39.37
CA ASN A 70 34.29 11.49 -38.72
C ASN A 70 34.40 11.32 -37.19
N ARG A 71 35.48 10.70 -36.72
CA ARG A 71 35.58 10.20 -35.33
C ARG A 71 35.55 11.31 -34.28
N GLN A 72 36.03 12.51 -34.60
CA GLN A 72 36.00 13.66 -33.68
C GLN A 72 34.58 14.24 -33.46
N LYS A 73 33.69 14.17 -34.45
CA LYS A 73 32.27 14.56 -34.27
C LYS A 73 31.52 13.53 -33.43
N GLU A 74 31.81 12.26 -33.62
CA GLU A 74 31.22 11.18 -32.82
C GLU A 74 31.67 11.29 -31.35
N ILE A 75 32.96 11.51 -31.08
CA ILE A 75 33.48 11.65 -29.70
C ILE A 75 32.86 12.86 -28.98
N SER A 76 32.64 14.00 -29.64
CA SER A 76 32.00 15.16 -29.00
C SER A 76 30.52 14.94 -28.72
N HIS A 77 29.76 14.36 -29.67
CA HIS A 77 28.37 13.96 -29.44
C HIS A 77 28.23 12.88 -28.35
N TYR A 78 29.15 11.90 -28.33
CA TYR A 78 29.15 10.83 -27.33
C TYR A 78 29.49 11.37 -25.94
N SER A 79 30.47 12.29 -25.82
CA SER A 79 30.79 12.98 -24.56
C SER A 79 29.64 13.83 -24.05
N HIS A 80 28.96 14.58 -24.93
CA HIS A 80 27.81 15.41 -24.55
C HIS A 80 26.58 14.55 -24.20
N SER A 81 26.33 13.47 -24.95
CA SER A 81 25.29 12.47 -24.66
C SER A 81 25.54 11.77 -23.33
N GLN A 82 26.77 11.32 -23.04
CA GLN A 82 27.12 10.74 -21.74
C GLN A 82 26.95 11.75 -20.59
N LYS A 83 27.32 13.03 -20.77
CA LYS A 83 27.09 14.06 -19.75
C LYS A 83 25.60 14.36 -19.54
N LEU A 84 24.79 14.41 -20.61
CA LEU A 84 23.34 14.50 -20.49
C LEU A 84 22.77 13.28 -19.76
N ASN A 85 23.11 12.07 -20.20
CA ASN A 85 22.61 10.83 -19.62
C ASN A 85 23.02 10.68 -18.14
N HIS A 86 24.22 11.09 -17.75
CA HIS A 86 24.65 11.06 -16.37
C HIS A 86 23.96 12.14 -15.51
N ALA A 87 23.67 13.32 -16.08
CA ALA A 87 22.90 14.38 -15.43
C ALA A 87 21.39 14.09 -15.34
N VAL A 88 20.83 13.40 -16.34
CA VAL A 88 19.45 12.90 -16.38
C VAL A 88 19.29 11.77 -15.35
N LYS A 89 20.20 10.79 -15.33
CA LYS A 89 20.23 9.73 -14.33
C LYS A 89 20.30 10.30 -12.91
N LYS A 90 21.26 11.20 -12.65
CA LYS A 90 21.37 11.93 -11.37
C LYS A 90 20.15 12.80 -11.01
N ARG A 91 19.21 13.00 -11.94
CA ARG A 91 17.92 13.71 -11.71
C ARG A 91 16.74 12.75 -11.55
N THR A 92 16.86 11.48 -11.95
CA THR A 92 15.89 10.41 -11.67
C THR A 92 16.17 9.67 -10.36
N ASP A 93 17.43 9.58 -9.93
CA ASP A 93 17.91 8.79 -8.78
C ASP A 93 17.30 9.18 -7.39
N ILE A 94 16.41 10.18 -7.32
CA ILE A 94 15.75 10.63 -6.09
C ILE A 94 14.33 10.04 -5.91
N ILE A 95 13.72 9.46 -6.95
CA ILE A 95 12.35 8.90 -6.87
C ILE A 95 12.29 7.49 -7.50
N ASP A 96 13.17 6.58 -7.07
CA ASP A 96 13.01 5.14 -7.36
C ASP A 96 13.53 4.21 -6.24
N THR A 97 13.27 4.55 -4.97
CA THR A 97 13.32 3.58 -3.85
C THR A 97 12.01 3.56 -3.06
N PRO A 98 11.53 2.38 -2.61
CA PRO A 98 10.41 2.29 -1.69
C PRO A 98 10.86 2.75 -0.29
N GLN A 99 10.00 3.50 0.40
CA GLN A 99 10.31 4.17 1.66
C GLN A 99 9.39 3.68 2.79
N PRO A 100 9.81 3.69 4.07
CA PRO A 100 8.96 3.32 5.20
C PRO A 100 7.56 3.95 5.14
N ILE A 101 6.52 3.11 5.31
CA ILE A 101 5.12 3.53 5.18
C ILE A 101 4.72 4.50 6.29
N ARG A 102 4.02 5.58 5.93
CA ARG A 102 3.54 6.59 6.87
C ARG A 102 2.08 6.34 7.19
N ILE A 103 1.86 5.67 8.31
CA ILE A 103 0.52 5.42 8.88
C ILE A 103 0.20 6.58 9.82
N LYS A 104 -0.98 7.19 9.65
CA LYS A 104 -1.48 8.25 10.52
C LYS A 104 -2.80 7.83 11.14
N THR A 105 -2.98 8.07 12.43
CA THR A 105 -4.26 7.90 13.13
C THR A 105 -5.10 9.17 13.09
N TRP A 106 -6.41 9.01 13.24
CA TRP A 106 -7.35 10.08 13.58
C TRP A 106 -8.49 9.52 14.42
N SER A 107 -8.91 10.27 15.43
CA SER A 107 -10.01 9.91 16.34
C SER A 107 -11.06 11.03 16.33
N PRO A 108 -12.38 10.71 16.35
CA PRO A 108 -13.43 11.72 16.43
C PRO A 108 -13.47 12.37 17.82
N GLN A 109 -13.76 13.67 17.90
CA GLN A 109 -13.85 14.37 19.19
C GLN A 109 -14.86 13.72 20.17
N GLU A 110 -15.92 13.12 19.64
CA GLU A 110 -16.94 12.40 20.42
C GLU A 110 -16.42 11.11 21.09
N SER A 111 -15.29 10.53 20.67
CA SER A 111 -14.71 9.38 21.39
C SER A 111 -13.94 9.77 22.66
N HIS A 112 -13.73 11.06 22.94
CA HIS A 112 -13.01 11.53 24.13
C HIS A 112 -13.86 11.56 25.42
N VAL A 113 -14.94 10.76 25.49
CA VAL A 113 -15.63 10.43 26.76
C VAL A 113 -14.81 9.37 27.51
N PHE A 114 -13.60 9.78 27.90
CA PHE A 114 -12.54 8.95 28.46
C PHE A 114 -12.02 9.57 29.76
N LEU A 115 -11.52 8.73 30.67
CA LEU A 115 -10.53 9.20 31.65
C LEU A 115 -9.19 9.36 30.93
N GLN A 116 -8.48 10.47 31.16
CA GLN A 116 -7.19 10.79 30.53
C GLN A 116 -6.18 9.61 30.48
N PRO A 117 -6.05 8.74 31.52
CA PRO A 117 -5.15 7.59 31.47
C PRO A 117 -5.48 6.54 30.40
N GLU A 118 -6.75 6.40 29.99
CA GLU A 118 -7.19 5.43 28.99
C GLU A 118 -6.75 5.86 27.59
N THR A 119 -6.89 7.16 27.28
CA THR A 119 -6.39 7.77 26.04
C THR A 119 -4.86 7.67 25.95
N LEU A 120 -4.14 7.96 27.05
CA LEU A 120 -2.67 7.86 27.08
C LEU A 120 -2.16 6.45 26.80
N ARG A 121 -2.83 5.40 27.33
CA ARG A 121 -2.51 3.99 27.02
C ARG A 121 -2.74 3.66 25.54
N LEU A 122 -3.87 4.10 25.01
CA LEU A 122 -4.26 3.89 23.62
C LEU A 122 -3.25 4.53 22.66
N ASP A 123 -2.93 5.81 22.87
CA ASP A 123 -2.01 6.57 22.02
C ASP A 123 -0.60 6.00 22.06
N ALA A 124 -0.13 5.56 23.24
CA ALA A 124 1.16 4.88 23.37
C ALA A 124 1.20 3.54 22.61
N ALA A 125 0.17 2.70 22.77
CA ALA A 125 0.12 1.41 22.08
C ALA A 125 -0.01 1.56 20.55
N PHE A 126 -0.76 2.55 20.08
CA PHE A 126 -0.82 2.90 18.65
C PHE A 126 0.52 3.45 18.13
N SER A 127 1.22 4.29 18.90
CA SER A 127 2.56 4.78 18.56
C SER A 127 3.56 3.62 18.38
N ASP A 128 3.60 2.67 19.32
CA ASP A 128 4.51 1.52 19.27
C ASP A 128 4.15 0.57 18.12
N ALA A 129 2.86 0.23 17.96
CA ALA A 129 2.38 -0.60 16.86
C ALA A 129 2.70 0.02 15.48
N ILE A 130 2.48 1.33 15.30
CA ILE A 130 2.84 2.03 14.07
C ILE A 130 4.36 2.07 13.89
N SER A 131 5.13 2.30 14.95
CA SER A 131 6.59 2.27 14.93
C SER A 131 7.15 0.90 14.50
N ILE A 132 6.47 -0.20 14.82
CA ILE A 132 6.82 -1.55 14.37
C ILE A 132 6.39 -1.76 12.91
N VAL A 133 5.10 -1.57 12.60
CA VAL A 133 4.53 -1.79 11.27
C VAL A 133 5.19 -0.93 10.19
N SER A 134 5.54 0.32 10.50
CA SER A 134 6.24 1.22 9.57
C SER A 134 7.67 0.80 9.24
N LYS A 135 8.32 0.00 10.09
CA LYS A 135 9.66 -0.59 9.81
C LYS A 135 9.57 -1.87 8.97
N LEU A 136 8.47 -2.62 9.12
CA LEU A 136 8.23 -3.85 8.35
C LEU A 136 7.88 -3.58 6.88
N PHE A 137 7.27 -2.44 6.57
CA PHE A 137 6.66 -2.18 5.27
C PHE A 137 7.19 -0.93 4.57
N ALA A 138 7.86 -1.12 3.42
CA ALA A 138 8.27 -0.05 2.52
C ALA A 138 7.29 0.11 1.34
N VAL A 139 6.96 1.36 0.98
CA VAL A 139 6.00 1.73 -0.07
C VAL A 139 6.56 2.73 -1.07
N TRP A 140 6.05 2.65 -2.31
CA TRP A 140 6.11 3.76 -3.26
C TRP A 140 5.22 4.91 -2.75
N ARG A 141 5.84 5.98 -2.25
CA ARG A 141 5.11 7.15 -1.73
C ARG A 141 4.34 7.83 -2.85
N GLY A 142 3.10 8.23 -2.55
CA GLY A 142 2.12 8.68 -3.54
C GLY A 142 2.08 10.20 -3.72
N LYS A 143 0.85 10.74 -3.77
CA LYS A 143 0.60 12.18 -3.80
C LYS A 143 1.14 12.86 -2.52
N LYS A 144 1.53 14.13 -2.62
CA LYS A 144 2.02 14.96 -1.47
C LYS A 144 1.02 15.03 -0.31
N LYS A 145 -0.28 14.97 -0.60
CA LYS A 145 -1.35 14.82 0.40
C LYS A 145 -2.28 13.67 0.02
N LEU A 146 -2.77 12.96 1.02
CA LEU A 146 -3.84 11.98 0.90
C LEU A 146 -5.19 12.70 0.91
N LEU A 147 -6.04 12.33 -0.04
CA LEU A 147 -7.48 12.60 -0.04
C LEU A 147 -8.17 11.27 -0.35
N LEU A 148 -9.19 10.95 0.45
CA LEU A 148 -10.01 9.76 0.27
C LEU A 148 -11.14 10.07 -0.73
N ASN A 149 -11.56 9.09 -1.50
CA ASN A 149 -12.62 9.29 -2.50
C ASN A 149 -13.99 9.34 -1.80
N ARG A 150 -14.96 10.02 -2.40
CA ARG A 150 -16.39 9.87 -2.05
C ARG A 150 -17.00 8.72 -2.83
N ASP A 151 -17.91 7.97 -2.23
CA ASP A 151 -18.55 6.86 -2.96
C ASP A 151 -19.54 7.41 -3.99
N ILE A 152 -19.22 7.19 -5.26
CA ILE A 152 -20.06 7.62 -6.38
C ILE A 152 -21.45 6.97 -6.35
N ASN A 153 -21.60 5.78 -5.79
CA ASN A 153 -22.91 5.12 -5.69
C ASN A 153 -23.81 5.81 -4.64
N LYS A 154 -23.21 6.27 -3.54
CA LYS A 154 -23.83 7.02 -2.45
C LYS A 154 -24.13 8.47 -2.80
N TYR A 155 -23.20 9.20 -3.44
CA TYR A 155 -23.42 10.61 -3.78
C TYR A 155 -24.13 10.84 -5.12
N CYS A 156 -23.94 9.97 -6.12
CA CYS A 156 -24.47 10.19 -7.46
C CYS A 156 -25.88 9.61 -7.61
N ARG A 157 -26.74 10.34 -8.32
CA ARG A 157 -28.12 9.92 -8.67
C ARG A 157 -28.16 9.18 -10.00
N PHE A 158 -27.37 9.61 -10.99
CA PHE A 158 -27.19 8.92 -12.27
C PHE A 158 -25.88 9.33 -12.94
N ILE A 159 -25.31 8.43 -13.75
CA ILE A 159 -24.07 8.63 -14.51
C ILE A 159 -24.43 8.68 -16.00
N TRP A 160 -23.81 9.58 -16.77
CA TRP A 160 -24.01 9.62 -18.23
C TRP A 160 -23.40 8.38 -18.90
N LYS A 161 -24.23 7.61 -19.63
CA LYS A 161 -23.82 6.32 -20.24
C LYS A 161 -23.79 6.31 -21.78
N ASN A 162 -24.16 7.40 -22.44
CA ASN A 162 -23.90 7.54 -23.88
C ASN A 162 -22.39 7.76 -24.12
N SER A 163 -21.74 6.87 -24.85
CA SER A 163 -20.30 6.93 -25.16
C SER A 163 -19.92 8.08 -26.09
N THR A 164 -20.86 8.65 -26.85
CA THR A 164 -20.59 9.85 -27.67
C THR A 164 -20.69 11.16 -26.88
N SER A 165 -21.18 11.12 -25.62
CA SER A 165 -21.40 12.35 -24.84
C SER A 165 -20.14 12.90 -24.20
N ALA A 166 -19.98 14.23 -24.18
CA ALA A 166 -18.78 14.88 -23.64
C ALA A 166 -18.56 14.59 -22.14
N ASN A 167 -19.63 14.24 -21.42
CA ASN A 167 -19.64 13.87 -20.00
C ASN A 167 -19.84 12.37 -19.74
N PHE A 168 -19.57 11.50 -20.72
CA PHE A 168 -19.58 10.04 -20.56
C PHE A 168 -18.83 9.55 -19.30
N ASN A 169 -19.46 8.62 -18.56
CA ASN A 169 -19.04 8.11 -17.26
C ASN A 169 -18.86 9.14 -16.12
N LYS A 170 -19.26 10.41 -16.31
CA LYS A 170 -19.30 11.41 -15.23
C LYS A 170 -20.67 11.41 -14.55
N CYS A 171 -20.72 11.83 -13.28
CA CYS A 171 -21.97 11.97 -12.54
C CYS A 171 -22.81 13.14 -13.08
N GLY A 172 -24.07 12.92 -13.43
CA GLY A 172 -24.95 13.95 -13.97
C GLY A 172 -25.62 14.83 -12.89
N ARG A 173 -26.10 14.19 -11.81
CA ARG A 173 -26.73 14.87 -10.67
C ARG A 173 -26.40 14.15 -9.36
N ALA A 174 -26.23 14.91 -8.28
CA ALA A 174 -26.05 14.36 -6.93
C ALA A 174 -27.39 13.95 -6.29
N ARG A 175 -27.36 13.02 -5.33
CA ARG A 175 -28.52 12.67 -4.52
C ARG A 175 -28.76 13.73 -3.46
N ASP A 176 -30.01 14.15 -3.34
CA ASP A 176 -30.44 15.24 -2.46
C ASP A 176 -30.32 14.86 -0.96
N ASN A 177 -30.16 13.57 -0.64
CA ASN A 177 -29.90 13.02 0.70
C ASN A 177 -28.43 12.70 1.01
N TYR A 178 -27.46 12.97 0.12
CA TYR A 178 -26.04 12.76 0.42
C TYR A 178 -25.55 13.74 1.51
N ARG A 179 -24.79 13.26 2.51
CA ARG A 179 -24.32 14.07 3.65
C ARG A 179 -22.84 13.85 3.95
N THR A 180 -22.47 12.65 4.40
CA THR A 180 -21.15 12.27 4.93
C THR A 180 -20.62 10.99 4.28
N GLU A 181 -19.32 10.74 4.39
CA GLU A 181 -18.78 9.37 4.26
C GLU A 181 -18.54 8.74 5.63
N SER A 182 -18.46 7.41 5.64
CA SER A 182 -18.46 6.61 6.87
C SER A 182 -17.80 5.25 6.64
N CYS A 183 -16.97 4.79 7.56
CA CYS A 183 -16.36 3.47 7.53
C CYS A 183 -16.39 2.84 8.93
N LEU A 184 -16.87 1.59 9.03
CA LEU A 184 -17.03 0.86 10.30
C LEU A 184 -17.80 1.66 11.38
N GLY A 185 -18.77 2.48 10.96
CA GLY A 185 -19.53 3.40 11.82
C GLY A 185 -18.86 4.75 12.08
N VAL A 186 -17.55 4.90 11.86
CA VAL A 186 -16.85 6.19 12.02
C VAL A 186 -17.18 7.12 10.85
N THR A 187 -17.68 8.33 11.15
CA THR A 187 -17.88 9.39 10.15
C THR A 187 -16.53 9.95 9.70
N ILE A 188 -16.33 10.02 8.39
CA ILE A 188 -15.13 10.58 7.77
C ILE A 188 -15.30 12.09 7.59
N PRO A 189 -14.38 12.93 8.11
CA PRO A 189 -14.40 14.39 7.91
C PRO A 189 -14.35 14.79 6.43
N ASP A 190 -15.09 15.84 6.06
CA ASP A 190 -15.02 16.40 4.70
C ASP A 190 -13.62 16.89 4.34
N ASP A 191 -12.81 17.34 5.31
CA ASP A 191 -11.41 17.71 5.11
C ASP A 191 -10.50 16.56 4.67
N HIS A 192 -10.88 15.32 4.92
CA HIS A 192 -10.13 14.13 4.48
C HIS A 192 -10.56 13.65 3.09
N LEU A 193 -11.64 14.21 2.53
CA LEU A 193 -12.30 13.71 1.32
C LEU A 193 -12.02 14.59 0.09
N SER A 194 -11.93 13.94 -1.07
CA SER A 194 -11.92 14.61 -2.37
C SER A 194 -13.21 15.40 -2.60
N GLY A 195 -13.18 16.33 -3.56
CA GLY A 195 -14.37 17.03 -4.01
C GLY A 195 -15.42 16.11 -4.63
N CYS A 196 -16.65 16.62 -4.69
CA CYS A 196 -17.75 16.04 -5.43
C CYS A 196 -18.20 17.06 -6.48
N VAL A 197 -18.17 16.67 -7.75
CA VAL A 197 -18.57 17.50 -8.89
C VAL A 197 -19.56 16.73 -9.75
N VAL A 198 -20.57 17.42 -10.27
CA VAL A 198 -21.57 16.86 -11.19
C VAL A 198 -21.63 17.68 -12.48
N HIS A 199 -22.07 17.05 -13.56
CA HIS A 199 -22.18 17.61 -14.91
C HIS A 199 -23.65 17.62 -15.33
N PRO A 200 -24.38 18.72 -15.08
CA PRO A 200 -25.84 18.80 -15.25
C PRO A 200 -26.34 18.41 -16.66
N HIS A 201 -25.53 18.61 -17.70
CA HIS A 201 -25.85 18.26 -19.08
C HIS A 201 -24.88 17.19 -19.63
N PRO A 202 -25.29 16.40 -20.64
CA PRO A 202 -24.43 15.36 -21.22
C PRO A 202 -23.27 15.92 -22.04
N ASP A 203 -23.48 17.04 -22.74
CA ASP A 203 -22.58 17.50 -23.81
C ASP A 203 -21.99 18.91 -23.60
N GLN A 204 -22.44 19.62 -22.57
CA GLN A 204 -21.88 20.93 -22.21
C GLN A 204 -20.67 20.77 -21.28
N PRO A 205 -19.70 21.70 -21.29
CA PRO A 205 -18.55 21.69 -20.38
C PRO A 205 -18.90 22.12 -18.95
N ASP A 206 -20.19 22.38 -18.66
CA ASP A 206 -20.62 22.87 -17.36
C ASP A 206 -20.43 21.83 -16.25
N ARG A 207 -20.10 22.33 -15.06
CA ARG A 207 -19.86 21.50 -13.88
C ARG A 207 -20.26 22.24 -12.62
N LYS A 208 -21.01 21.57 -11.75
CA LYS A 208 -21.41 22.09 -10.44
C LYS A 208 -20.62 21.38 -9.35
N VAL A 209 -19.82 22.15 -8.59
CA VAL A 209 -19.20 21.66 -7.36
C VAL A 209 -20.31 21.49 -6.31
N ILE A 210 -20.38 20.31 -5.71
CA ILE A 210 -21.33 19.95 -4.64
C ILE A 210 -20.64 20.02 -3.28
N LYS A 211 -19.38 19.55 -3.22
CA LYS A 211 -18.43 19.77 -2.12
C LYS A 211 -17.03 20.00 -2.72
N PRO A 212 -16.22 20.95 -2.22
CA PRO A 212 -14.83 21.13 -2.65
C PRO A 212 -13.95 19.96 -2.18
N ASP A 213 -12.70 19.91 -2.67
CA ASP A 213 -11.65 19.08 -2.04
C ASP A 213 -11.38 19.58 -0.62
N GLY A 214 -11.26 18.66 0.33
CA GLY A 214 -10.83 18.96 1.68
C GLY A 214 -9.35 19.37 1.78
N ALA A 215 -8.95 19.85 2.97
CA ALA A 215 -7.56 20.15 3.28
C ALA A 215 -6.59 19.02 2.89
N GLY A 216 -6.99 17.76 3.14
CA GLY A 216 -6.25 16.53 2.91
C GLY A 216 -5.07 16.37 3.87
N LEU A 217 -4.59 15.12 4.02
CA LEU A 217 -3.58 14.80 5.01
C LEU A 217 -2.19 14.83 4.36
N PRO A 218 -1.31 15.79 4.69
CA PRO A 218 0.06 15.78 4.21
C PRO A 218 0.81 14.55 4.74
N ASP A 219 1.78 14.09 3.96
CA ASP A 219 2.76 13.07 4.35
C ASP A 219 2.19 11.76 4.95
N THR A 220 0.96 11.44 4.54
CA THR A 220 0.23 10.25 4.97
C THR A 220 0.11 9.28 3.79
N ASP A 221 0.56 8.03 3.96
CA ASP A 221 0.40 6.98 2.96
C ASP A 221 -0.83 6.09 3.26
N VAL A 222 -1.17 5.94 4.55
CA VAL A 222 -2.39 5.25 5.05
C VAL A 222 -2.98 6.02 6.23
N LEU A 223 -4.29 6.23 6.23
CA LEU A 223 -5.04 6.81 7.34
C LEU A 223 -5.86 5.75 8.09
N VAL A 224 -5.77 5.76 9.41
CA VAL A 224 -6.49 4.82 10.30
C VAL A 224 -7.44 5.60 11.20
N TYR A 225 -8.73 5.37 11.03
CA TYR A 225 -9.78 5.92 11.88
C TYR A 225 -9.87 5.09 13.16
N VAL A 226 -9.44 5.63 14.29
CA VAL A 226 -9.44 4.95 15.59
C VAL A 226 -10.63 5.44 16.41
N THR A 227 -11.38 4.50 16.99
CA THR A 227 -12.42 4.84 17.98
C THR A 227 -12.57 3.70 18.99
N THR A 228 -13.19 3.99 20.12
CA THR A 228 -13.15 3.15 21.31
C THR A 228 -14.53 3.06 21.94
N GLN A 229 -15.21 1.95 21.69
CA GLN A 229 -16.65 1.84 21.91
C GLN A 229 -17.02 0.43 22.37
N SER A 230 -17.81 0.35 23.44
CA SER A 230 -18.55 -0.86 23.80
C SER A 230 -19.69 -1.05 22.77
N THR A 231 -19.39 -1.59 21.59
CA THR A 231 -20.39 -1.88 20.54
C THR A 231 -21.11 -3.20 20.82
N ASP A 232 -22.14 -3.54 20.05
CA ASP A 232 -22.80 -4.84 20.18
C ASP A 232 -21.85 -6.01 19.87
N LYS A 233 -20.86 -5.81 19.00
CA LYS A 233 -19.80 -6.82 18.75
C LYS A 233 -18.92 -7.02 19.99
N CYS A 234 -18.54 -5.94 20.69
CA CYS A 234 -17.80 -6.01 21.95
C CYS A 234 -18.62 -6.61 23.11
N ARG A 235 -19.96 -6.44 23.09
CA ARG A 235 -20.87 -7.05 24.08
C ARG A 235 -21.17 -8.53 23.82
N ALA A 236 -21.21 -8.95 22.56
CA ALA A 236 -21.58 -10.30 22.17
C ALA A 236 -20.50 -11.35 22.50
N ASP A 237 -19.23 -10.95 22.49
CA ASP A 237 -18.09 -11.83 22.78
C ASP A 237 -16.98 -11.03 23.47
N SER A 238 -16.71 -11.36 24.75
CA SER A 238 -15.69 -10.69 25.57
C SER A 238 -14.24 -11.06 25.21
N SER A 239 -14.03 -12.00 24.28
CA SER A 239 -12.71 -12.26 23.70
C SER A 239 -12.34 -11.28 22.58
N VAL A 240 -13.31 -10.52 22.05
CA VAL A 240 -13.07 -9.49 21.03
C VAL A 240 -12.49 -8.24 21.70
N LEU A 241 -11.16 -8.12 21.69
CA LEU A 241 -10.45 -6.94 22.21
C LEU A 241 -10.55 -5.73 21.25
N ALA A 242 -10.55 -6.00 19.95
CA ALA A 242 -10.65 -5.02 18.88
C ALA A 242 -11.29 -5.64 17.63
N TYR A 243 -11.58 -4.80 16.63
CA TYR A 243 -11.82 -5.22 15.25
C TYR A 243 -11.67 -4.07 14.28
N SER A 244 -11.30 -4.37 13.03
CA SER A 244 -11.06 -3.37 11.99
C SER A 244 -11.81 -3.63 10.69
N ALA A 245 -11.69 -2.68 9.77
CA ALA A 245 -12.10 -2.81 8.38
C ALA A 245 -11.18 -1.98 7.47
N HIS A 246 -10.93 -2.52 6.28
CA HIS A 246 -10.45 -1.73 5.15
C HIS A 246 -11.58 -0.79 4.67
N CYS A 247 -11.25 0.48 4.44
CA CYS A 247 -12.21 1.47 3.94
C CYS A 247 -12.00 1.73 2.44
N GLN A 248 -10.76 1.97 2.02
CA GLN A 248 -10.44 2.36 0.64
C GLN A 248 -9.02 1.95 0.22
N SER A 249 -8.90 1.61 -1.06
CA SER A 249 -7.62 1.51 -1.77
C SER A 249 -7.50 2.63 -2.82
N ASN A 250 -6.26 2.94 -3.22
CA ASN A 250 -5.99 3.80 -4.37
C ASN A 250 -6.21 3.05 -5.71
N SER A 251 -6.00 3.75 -6.83
CA SER A 251 -6.07 3.20 -8.19
C SER A 251 -5.04 2.10 -8.51
N GLU A 252 -4.16 1.74 -7.56
CA GLU A 252 -3.19 0.65 -7.66
C GLU A 252 -3.56 -0.55 -6.79
N GLY A 253 -4.75 -0.55 -6.17
CA GLY A 253 -5.19 -1.58 -5.22
C GLY A 253 -4.59 -1.44 -3.81
N ARG A 254 -3.57 -0.60 -3.60
CA ARG A 254 -2.96 -0.37 -2.28
C ARG A 254 -3.97 0.26 -1.32
N PRO A 255 -4.22 -0.33 -0.13
CA PRO A 255 -4.98 0.31 0.95
C PRO A 255 -4.43 1.69 1.30
N VAL A 256 -5.33 2.64 1.50
CA VAL A 256 -5.03 4.03 1.92
C VAL A 256 -5.90 4.51 3.07
N ALA A 257 -6.99 3.82 3.39
CA ALA A 257 -7.76 4.06 4.59
C ALA A 257 -8.32 2.76 5.19
N GLY A 258 -8.32 2.72 6.53
CA GLY A 258 -9.02 1.72 7.33
C GLY A 258 -9.59 2.32 8.62
N ALA A 259 -10.40 1.55 9.33
CA ALA A 259 -10.93 1.92 10.64
C ALA A 259 -10.67 0.79 11.64
N ILE A 260 -10.39 1.13 12.89
CA ILE A 260 -10.14 0.20 14.01
C ILE A 260 -11.02 0.63 15.18
N ILE A 261 -11.83 -0.31 15.68
CA ILE A 261 -12.61 -0.16 16.91
C ILE A 261 -11.88 -0.94 18.00
N ILE A 262 -11.50 -0.28 19.09
CA ILE A 262 -11.06 -0.95 20.32
C ILE A 262 -12.25 -1.10 21.26
N CYS A 263 -12.48 -2.31 21.76
CA CYS A 263 -13.53 -2.55 22.75
C CYS A 263 -13.08 -1.96 24.09
N ARG A 264 -13.89 -1.06 24.68
CA ARG A 264 -13.50 -0.25 25.86
C ARG A 264 -13.03 -1.11 27.03
N GLU A 265 -13.65 -2.27 27.17
CA GLU A 265 -13.41 -3.26 28.22
C GLU A 265 -11.94 -3.72 28.23
N SER A 266 -11.26 -3.75 27.07
CA SER A 266 -9.83 -4.09 26.94
C SER A 266 -8.87 -3.03 27.51
N LEU A 267 -9.32 -1.79 27.72
CA LEU A 267 -8.52 -0.68 28.26
C LEU A 267 -8.63 -0.58 29.80
N SER A 268 -9.54 -1.35 30.41
CA SER A 268 -9.78 -1.42 31.85
C SER A 268 -8.50 -1.71 32.63
N ILE A 269 -8.32 -1.06 33.78
CA ILE A 269 -7.12 -1.20 34.63
C ILE A 269 -6.90 -2.66 35.06
N ASN A 270 -7.98 -3.43 35.27
CA ASN A 270 -7.91 -4.81 35.71
C ASN A 270 -7.54 -5.74 34.53
N GLY A 271 -6.27 -6.14 34.46
CA GLY A 271 -5.76 -7.03 33.41
C GLY A 271 -5.16 -6.33 32.19
N PHE A 272 -5.04 -4.99 32.19
CA PHE A 272 -4.38 -4.26 31.12
C PHE A 272 -2.91 -4.70 30.94
N SER A 273 -2.55 -5.09 29.72
CA SER A 273 -1.16 -5.29 29.28
C SER A 273 -0.92 -4.42 28.05
N HIS A 274 0.07 -3.52 28.14
CA HIS A 274 0.49 -2.66 27.04
C HIS A 274 0.96 -3.48 25.84
N GLU A 275 1.74 -4.55 26.08
CA GLU A 275 2.23 -5.44 25.04
C GLU A 275 1.08 -6.16 24.32
N HIS A 276 0.08 -6.66 25.05
CA HIS A 276 -1.10 -7.28 24.43
C HIS A 276 -1.89 -6.27 23.60
N LEU A 277 -2.03 -5.02 24.04
CA LEU A 277 -2.69 -3.98 23.24
C LEU A 277 -1.87 -3.63 21.99
N VAL A 278 -0.54 -3.53 22.09
CA VAL A 278 0.35 -3.32 20.93
C VAL A 278 0.20 -4.46 19.91
N GLN A 279 0.24 -5.72 20.33
CA GLN A 279 0.04 -6.86 19.43
C GLN A 279 -1.37 -6.85 18.80
N THR A 280 -2.40 -6.50 19.59
CA THR A 280 -3.78 -6.33 19.09
C THR A 280 -3.85 -5.24 18.01
N VAL A 281 -3.25 -4.08 18.25
CA VAL A 281 -3.23 -2.98 17.27
C VAL A 281 -2.40 -3.33 16.03
N ILE A 282 -1.31 -4.09 16.17
CA ILE A 282 -0.55 -4.63 15.01
C ILE A 282 -1.44 -5.56 14.16
N HIS A 283 -2.18 -6.48 14.79
CA HIS A 283 -3.12 -7.38 14.11
C HIS A 283 -4.17 -6.61 13.30
N GLU A 284 -4.83 -5.61 13.92
CA GLU A 284 -5.82 -4.78 13.24
C GLU A 284 -5.22 -3.87 12.16
N LEU A 285 -3.99 -3.36 12.36
CA LEU A 285 -3.26 -2.64 11.31
C LEU A 285 -2.95 -3.53 10.11
N LEU A 286 -2.63 -4.81 10.31
CA LEU A 286 -2.42 -5.76 9.21
C LEU A 286 -3.71 -6.01 8.42
N HIS A 287 -4.85 -6.19 9.09
CA HIS A 287 -6.16 -6.28 8.42
C HIS A 287 -6.47 -5.01 7.60
N VAL A 288 -6.25 -3.81 8.14
CA VAL A 288 -6.36 -2.54 7.40
C VAL A 288 -5.42 -2.48 6.18
N LEU A 289 -4.19 -2.97 6.32
CA LEU A 289 -3.17 -3.00 5.28
C LEU A 289 -3.38 -4.09 4.22
N GLY A 290 -4.47 -4.87 4.30
CA GLY A 290 -4.90 -5.80 3.26
C GLY A 290 -4.63 -7.27 3.57
N PHE A 291 -4.15 -7.62 4.77
CA PHE A 291 -4.00 -9.01 5.22
C PHE A 291 -5.34 -9.56 5.73
N SER A 292 -6.32 -9.71 4.84
CA SER A 292 -7.62 -10.31 5.15
C SER A 292 -8.15 -11.13 3.98
N LYS A 293 -9.01 -12.11 4.29
CA LYS A 293 -9.59 -13.05 3.30
C LYS A 293 -10.29 -12.35 2.14
N GLU A 294 -10.93 -11.21 2.40
CA GLU A 294 -11.64 -10.38 1.41
C GLU A 294 -10.72 -9.55 0.49
N LEU A 295 -9.43 -9.46 0.82
CA LEU A 295 -8.47 -8.56 0.19
C LEU A 295 -7.33 -9.29 -0.51
N PHE A 296 -6.97 -10.52 -0.09
CA PHE A 296 -5.97 -11.34 -0.78
C PHE A 296 -6.28 -11.52 -2.29
N SER A 297 -7.55 -11.68 -2.66
CA SER A 297 -8.01 -11.77 -4.07
C SER A 297 -7.79 -10.48 -4.89
N LYS A 298 -7.46 -9.36 -4.24
CA LYS A 298 -7.18 -8.05 -4.84
C LYS A 298 -5.68 -7.72 -4.84
N TRP A 299 -4.82 -8.60 -4.31
CA TRP A 299 -3.38 -8.42 -4.34
C TRP A 299 -2.87 -8.62 -5.78
N THR A 300 -2.10 -7.65 -6.28
CA THR A 300 -1.50 -7.71 -7.62
C THR A 300 0.00 -7.91 -7.48
N ASP A 301 0.50 -9.08 -7.91
CA ASP A 301 1.93 -9.24 -8.12
C ASP A 301 2.36 -8.42 -9.34
N ARG A 302 3.34 -7.54 -9.14
CA ARG A 302 3.93 -6.71 -10.20
C ARG A 302 5.24 -7.25 -10.74
N SER A 303 5.77 -8.36 -10.21
CA SER A 303 6.91 -9.08 -10.80
C SER A 303 6.56 -9.53 -12.24
N ILE A 304 5.39 -10.16 -12.39
CA ILE A 304 4.80 -10.60 -13.66
C ILE A 304 4.56 -9.40 -14.60
N SER A 305 4.09 -8.27 -14.04
CA SER A 305 3.86 -7.02 -14.80
C SER A 305 5.13 -6.32 -15.29
N ALA A 306 6.32 -6.71 -14.82
CA ALA A 306 7.58 -6.17 -15.32
C ALA A 306 8.05 -6.91 -16.59
N GLN A 307 7.81 -8.22 -16.67
CA GLN A 307 8.24 -9.06 -17.79
C GLN A 307 7.51 -8.72 -19.10
N SER A 308 6.22 -8.36 -19.03
CA SER A 308 5.44 -7.95 -20.21
C SER A 308 5.84 -6.60 -20.83
N LYS A 309 6.82 -5.88 -20.24
CA LYS A 309 7.43 -4.67 -20.80
C LYS A 309 8.82 -4.87 -21.41
N LEU A 310 9.31 -6.11 -21.45
CA LEU A 310 10.63 -6.47 -22.02
C LEU A 310 10.51 -7.33 -23.30
N ILE A 311 9.30 -7.47 -23.84
CA ILE A 311 8.99 -8.27 -25.04
C ILE A 311 8.05 -7.46 -25.96
N GLY A 312 8.48 -6.25 -26.34
CA GLY A 312 7.75 -5.31 -27.22
C GLY A 312 8.66 -4.22 -27.75
#